data_AF-A0A537CKE9-F1
#
_entry.id   AF-A0A537CKE9-F1
#
_cell.length_a   1.000
_cell.length_b   1.000
_cell.length_c   1.000
_cell.angle_alpha   90.00
_cell.angle_beta   90.00
_cell.angle_gamma   90.00
#
_symmetry.space_group_name_H-M   'P 1'
#
loop_
_entity.id
_entity.type
_entity.pdbx_description
1 polymer ?
#
loop_
_entity_poly.entity_id
_entity_poly.type
_entity_poly.pdbx_seq_one_letter_code
_entity_poly.pdbx_strand_id
1 'polypeptide(L)' 'MPTCKEVSRLVSQGLDRRLGFIERLRLRVHLAICDGCTNFKKQMEFLRKAVKQLG' A
#
# COMPACT_ATOMS: atom_id res chain seq x y z
N MET A 1 10.54 7.08 10.76
CA MET A 1 9.15 6.87 10.29
C MET A 1 9.15 7.09 8.78
N PRO A 2 8.63 6.18 7.94
CA PRO A 2 8.60 6.40 6.49
C PRO A 2 7.69 7.60 6.18
N THR A 3 8.03 8.37 5.15
CA THR A 3 7.19 9.50 4.71
C THR A 3 5.97 8.97 3.95
N CYS A 4 4.91 9.76 3.86
CA CYS A 4 3.73 9.40 3.06
C CYS A 4 4.10 9.01 1.62
N LYS A 5 5.10 9.69 1.04
CA LYS A 5 5.64 9.38 -0.30
C LYS A 5 6.30 8.00 -0.37
N GLU A 6 7.09 7.64 0.64
CA GLU A 6 7.73 6.32 0.71
C GLU A 6 6.70 5.20 0.90
N VAL A 7 5.67 5.45 1.71
CA VAL A 7 4.54 4.52 1.90
C VAL A 7 3.76 4.35 0.61
N SER A 8 3.41 5.42 -0.10
CA SER A 8 2.73 5.32 -1.39
C SER A 8 3.57 4.52 -2.40
N ARG A 9 4.90 4.71 -2.42
CA ARG A 9 5.81 3.93 -3.26
C ARG A 9 5.82 2.45 -2.87
N LEU A 10 5.85 2.13 -1.58
CA LEU A 10 5.77 0.75 -1.09
C LEU A 10 4.40 0.10 -1.40
N VAL A 11 3.29 0.84 -1.26
CA VAL A 11 1.95 0.37 -1.65
C VAL A 11 1.95 0.00 -3.13
N SER A 12 2.39 0.90 -4.02
CA SER A 12 2.46 0.63 -5.46
C SER A 12 3.38 -0.55 -5.77
N GLN A 13 4.55 -0.62 -5.14
CA GLN A 13 5.43 -1.79 -5.28
C GLN A 13 4.77 -3.08 -4.79
N GLY A 14 3.92 -3.05 -3.76
CA GLY A 14 3.16 -4.21 -3.29
C GLY A 14 2.06 -4.68 -4.24
N LEU A 15 1.66 -3.84 -5.20
CA LEU A 15 0.76 -4.24 -6.29
C LEU A 15 1.50 -5.07 -7.34
N ASP A 16 2.73 -4.66 -7.67
CA ASP A 16 3.55 -5.25 -8.71
C ASP A 16 4.34 -6.48 -8.22
N ARG A 17 5.02 -6.35 -7.07
CA ARG A 17 5.86 -7.38 -6.45
C ARG A 17 5.44 -7.69 -5.02
N ARG A 18 5.86 -8.84 -4.50
CA ARG A 18 5.73 -9.12 -3.06
C ARG A 18 6.73 -8.28 -2.28
N LEU A 19 6.22 -7.45 -1.36
CA LEU A 19 7.05 -6.74 -0.38
C LEU A 19 7.71 -7.72 0.60
N GLY A 20 8.94 -7.41 1.00
CA GLY A 20 9.62 -8.11 2.08
C GLY A 20 8.94 -7.91 3.44
N PHE A 21 9.30 -8.74 4.42
CA PHE A 21 8.73 -8.68 5.77
C PHE A 21 8.94 -7.32 6.45
N ILE A 22 10.14 -6.74 6.33
CA ILE A 22 10.49 -5.44 6.91
C ILE A 22 9.72 -4.29 6.24
N GLU A 23 9.56 -4.33 4.91
CA GLU A 23 8.79 -3.34 4.16
C GLU A 23 7.31 -3.36 4.56
N ARG A 24 6.73 -4.55 4.72
CA ARG A 24 5.36 -4.71 5.24
C ARG A 24 5.19 -4.17 6.64
N LEU A 25 6.16 -4.42 7.53
CA LEU A 25 6.09 -3.94 8.90
C LEU A 25 6.13 -2.41 8.94
N ARG A 26 7.07 -1.78 8.21
CA ARG A 26 7.15 -0.33 8.08
C ARG A 26 5.87 0.28 7.51
N LEU A 27 5.31 -0.36 6.48
CA LEU A 27 4.03 0.05 5.90
C LEU A 27 2.92 0.04 6.95
N ARG A 28 2.72 -1.08 7.67
CA ARG A 28 1.66 -1.21 8.68
C ARG A 28 1.76 -0.17 9.79
N VAL A 29 2.97 0.09 10.28
CA VAL A 29 3.19 1.10 11.34
C VAL A 29 2.73 2.49 10.88
N HIS A 30 3.07 2.89 9.66
CA HIS A 30 2.65 4.20 9.16
C HIS A 30 1.15 4.28 8.85
N LEU A 31 0.57 3.21 8.31
CA LEU A 31 -0.87 3.15 8.06
C LEU A 31 -1.69 3.23 9.36
N ALA A 32 -1.15 2.76 10.49
CA ALA A 32 -1.82 2.87 11.78
C ALA A 32 -1.96 4.32 12.30
N ILE A 33 -1.14 5.25 11.80
CA ILE A 33 -1.09 6.64 12.27
C ILE A 33 -1.54 7.67 11.22
N CYS A 34 -1.55 7.28 9.94
CA CYS A 34 -1.89 8.16 8.83
C CYS A 34 -3.10 7.62 8.09
N ASP A 35 -4.24 8.27 8.29
CA ASP A 35 -5.49 7.89 7.64
C ASP A 35 -5.42 8.09 6.11
N GLY A 36 -4.75 9.15 5.64
CA GLY A 36 -4.58 9.41 4.22
C GLY A 36 -3.87 8.28 3.46
N CYS A 37 -2.78 7.74 4.02
CA CYS A 37 -2.10 6.59 3.44
C CYS A 37 -2.93 5.30 3.55
N THR A 38 -3.72 5.14 4.60
CA THR A 38 -4.66 4.02 4.75
C THR A 38 -5.75 4.05 3.70
N ASN A 39 -6.33 5.21 3.43
CA ASN A 39 -7.32 5.38 2.36
C ASN A 39 -6.69 5.14 0.98
N PHE A 40 -5.49 5.65 0.74
CA PHE A 40 -4.74 5.40 -0.49
C PHE A 40 -4.51 3.89 -0.74
N LYS A 41 -4.08 3.15 0.30
CA LYS A 41 -3.94 1.68 0.19
C LYS A 41 -5.26 1.01 -0.18
N LYS A 42 -6.37 1.39 0.46
CA LYS A 42 -7.70 0.84 0.16
C LYS A 42 -8.12 1.12 -1.29
N GLN A 43 -7.90 2.33 -1.79
CA GLN A 43 -8.18 2.68 -3.19
C GLN A 43 -7.36 1.83 -4.16
N MET A 44 -6.07 1.64 -3.90
CA MET A 44 -5.21 0.80 -4.74
C MET A 44 -5.63 -0.68 -4.73
N GLU A 45 -6.02 -1.21 -3.56
CA GLU A 45 -6.56 -2.57 -3.47
C GLU A 45 -7.90 -2.72 -4.18
N PHE A 46 -8.77 -1.71 -4.13
CA PHE A 46 -10.01 -1.67 -4.88
C PHE A 46 -9.75 -1.70 -6.39
N LEU A 47 -8.87 -0.83 -6.89
CA LEU A 47 -8.49 -0.82 -8.31
C LEU A 47 -7.91 -2.17 -8.75
N ARG A 48 -7.01 -2.76 -7.96
CA ARG A 48 -6.43 -4.08 -8.27
C ARG A 48 -7.49 -5.18 -8.35
N LYS A 49 -8.48 -5.17 -7.44
CA LYS A 49 -9.59 -6.13 -7.47
C LYS A 49 -10.47 -5.91 -8.70
N ALA A 50 -10.80 -4.67 -9.03
CA ALA A 50 -11.60 -4.34 -10.20
C ALA A 50 -10.91 -4.79 -11.50
N VAL A 51 -9.62 -4.48 -11.67
CA VAL A 51 -8.83 -4.94 -12.83
C VAL A 51 -8.78 -6.46 -12.91
N LYS A 52 -8.61 -7.16 -11.78
CA LYS A 52 -8.60 -8.62 -11.73
C LYS A 52 -9.97 -9.25 -12.07
N GLN A 53 -11.07 -8.53 -11.86
CA GLN A 53 -12.44 -9.02 -12.15
C GLN A 53 -12.85 -8.76 -13.60
N LEU A 54 -12.20 -7.81 -14.29
CA LEU A 54 -12.47 -7.45 -15.68
C LEU A 54 -11.68 -8.30 -16.71
N GLY A 55 -10.72 -9.11 -16.25
CA GLY A 55 -10.00 -10.09 -17.08
C GLY A 55 -10.49 -11.50 -16.79
#